data_AF-A0A2S7Q1C7-F1
#
_entry.id   AF-A0A2S7Q1C7-F1
#
_cell.length_a   1.000
_cell.length_b   1.000
_cell.length_c   1.000
_cell.angle_alpha   90.00
_cell.angle_beta   90.00
_cell.angle_gamma   90.00
#
_symmetry.space_group_name_H-M   'P 1'
#
loop_
_entity.id
_entity.type
_entity.pdbx_description
1 polymer ?
#
loop_
_entity_poly.entity_id
_entity_poly.type
_entity_poly.pdbx_seq_one_letter_code
_entity_poly.pdbx_strand_id
1 'polypeptide(L)'
;MFSKSLTYLLAMASLTYAMPTPELEQRAVQYKLYTGDGTNWPAQTAWASFDTMWANNQAILSSSCAQFGQANNSPTEIAEILSAIKSVSSSTGVDTRFILAITMQESGGCVRAPTSYGGVLNPGLMQDHNGIHNCNSNQQAQNPCPAAQITGMITDGTAGTASGDGLKQCLAQSGVTGARASYIAARIYNTGSYAAGADLGKPKYGTSCYASDIANRLLGWAGAATPCNLPNPS
;
A
#
# COMPACT_ATOMS: atom_id res chain seq x y z
N MET A 1 -74.31 -29.46 -34.95
CA MET A 1 -73.81 -28.67 -33.79
C MET A 1 -72.30 -28.60 -33.88
N PHE A 2 -71.76 -27.42 -34.18
CA PHE A 2 -70.32 -27.17 -34.30
C PHE A 2 -69.72 -26.97 -32.90
N SER A 3 -68.67 -27.72 -32.55
CA SER A 3 -67.83 -27.41 -31.38
C SER A 3 -66.40 -27.21 -31.85
N LYS A 4 -65.89 -25.99 -31.62
CA LYS A 4 -64.58 -25.49 -32.04
C LYS A 4 -63.52 -25.94 -31.03
N SER A 5 -62.49 -26.65 -31.50
CA SER A 5 -61.28 -26.90 -30.69
C SER A 5 -60.47 -25.61 -30.57
N LEU A 6 -60.21 -25.18 -29.34
CA LEU A 6 -59.39 -24.02 -29.00
C LEU A 6 -57.98 -24.52 -28.64
N THR A 7 -57.00 -24.30 -29.51
CA THR A 7 -55.60 -24.62 -29.26
C THR A 7 -54.95 -23.47 -28.49
N TYR A 8 -54.56 -23.69 -27.23
CA TYR A 8 -53.77 -22.73 -26.46
C TYR A 8 -52.28 -22.90 -26.80
N LEU A 9 -51.67 -21.87 -27.41
CA LEU A 9 -50.21 -21.74 -27.48
C LEU A 9 -49.69 -21.20 -26.14
N LEU A 10 -48.91 -22.00 -25.42
CA LEU A 10 -48.06 -21.49 -24.33
C LEU A 10 -46.85 -20.78 -24.94
N ALA A 11 -46.73 -19.47 -24.72
CA ALA A 11 -45.50 -18.73 -24.98
C ALA A 11 -44.53 -18.96 -23.80
N MET A 12 -43.43 -19.67 -24.06
CA MET A 12 -42.32 -19.80 -23.11
C MET A 12 -41.49 -18.51 -23.15
N ALA A 13 -41.61 -17.67 -22.12
CA ALA A 13 -40.71 -16.53 -21.93
C ALA A 13 -39.39 -17.03 -21.32
N SER A 14 -38.35 -17.07 -22.15
CA SER A 14 -36.98 -17.33 -21.69
C SER A 14 -36.44 -16.10 -20.94
N LEU A 15 -36.40 -16.17 -19.61
CA LEU A 15 -35.64 -15.24 -18.79
C LEU A 15 -34.14 -15.55 -18.95
N THR A 16 -33.47 -14.79 -19.81
CA THR A 16 -32.01 -14.74 -19.83
C THR A 16 -31.54 -13.94 -18.61
N TYR A 17 -31.01 -14.63 -17.59
CA TYR A 17 -30.19 -13.97 -16.57
C TYR A 17 -28.88 -13.55 -17.22
N ALA A 18 -28.68 -12.25 -17.42
CA ALA A 18 -27.35 -11.71 -17.68
C ALA A 18 -26.53 -11.92 -16.40
N MET A 19 -25.54 -12.82 -16.44
CA MET A 19 -24.52 -12.87 -15.39
C MET A 19 -23.77 -11.52 -15.41
N PRO A 20 -23.44 -10.94 -14.24
CA PRO A 20 -22.57 -9.77 -14.20
C PRO A 20 -21.29 -10.12 -14.96
N THR A 21 -20.97 -9.35 -15.99
CA THR A 21 -19.65 -9.38 -16.61
C THR A 21 -18.62 -9.14 -15.49
N PRO A 22 -17.56 -9.96 -15.38
CA PRO A 22 -16.44 -9.60 -14.54
C PRO A 22 -15.97 -8.24 -15.04
N GLU A 23 -16.16 -7.20 -14.23
CA GLU A 23 -15.50 -5.92 -14.44
C GLU A 23 -14.02 -6.26 -14.54
N LEU A 24 -13.42 -5.98 -15.71
CA LEU A 24 -12.02 -6.28 -15.98
C LEU A 24 -11.22 -5.66 -14.83
N GLU A 25 -10.72 -6.51 -13.93
CA GLU A 25 -9.87 -6.13 -12.82
C GLU A 25 -8.80 -5.21 -13.40
N GLN A 26 -8.84 -3.93 -13.02
CA GLN A 26 -8.00 -2.91 -13.64
C GLN A 26 -6.55 -3.27 -13.35
N ARG A 27 -5.91 -3.91 -14.34
CA ARG A 27 -4.50 -4.32 -14.28
C ARG A 27 -3.63 -3.11 -13.91
N ALA A 28 -2.53 -3.38 -13.22
CA ALA A 28 -1.58 -2.36 -12.79
C ALA A 28 -1.34 -1.28 -13.86
N VAL A 29 -1.51 -0.02 -13.47
CA VAL A 29 -1.36 1.13 -14.37
C VAL A 29 0.12 1.37 -14.70
N GLN A 30 0.39 2.04 -15.83
CA GLN A 30 1.75 2.47 -16.19
C GLN A 30 2.26 3.52 -15.21
N TYR A 31 3.55 3.45 -14.89
CA TYR A 31 4.20 4.41 -14.01
C TYR A 31 4.33 5.79 -14.67
N LYS A 32 4.07 6.85 -13.91
CA LYS A 32 4.30 8.25 -14.30
C LYS A 32 5.17 8.94 -13.27
N LEU A 33 6.28 9.53 -13.68
CA LEU A 33 7.08 10.36 -12.79
C LEU A 33 6.34 11.65 -12.43
N TYR A 34 6.25 11.94 -11.13
CA TYR A 34 5.71 13.18 -10.60
C TYR A 34 6.80 14.00 -9.92
N THR A 35 6.84 15.29 -10.22
CA THR A 35 7.74 16.29 -9.60
C THR A 35 6.93 17.48 -9.10
N GLY A 36 7.54 18.30 -8.25
CA GLY A 36 6.88 19.44 -7.62
C GLY A 36 6.27 19.11 -6.26
N ASP A 37 5.43 20.01 -5.76
CA ASP A 37 4.95 20.04 -4.38
C ASP A 37 3.67 19.22 -4.13
N GLY A 38 3.27 18.39 -5.10
CA GLY A 38 2.04 17.59 -5.03
C GLY A 38 0.75 18.31 -5.42
N THR A 39 0.77 19.62 -5.72
CA THR A 39 -0.47 20.38 -6.02
C THR A 39 -1.16 19.91 -7.31
N ASN A 40 -0.40 19.57 -8.35
CA ASN A 40 -0.92 19.10 -9.64
C ASN A 40 -0.86 17.58 -9.80
N TRP A 41 -0.74 16.85 -8.69
CA TRP A 41 -0.70 15.39 -8.69
C TRP A 41 -2.14 14.84 -8.61
N PRO A 42 -2.37 13.55 -8.88
CA PRO A 42 -3.71 12.98 -8.93
C PRO A 42 -4.50 13.21 -7.64
N ALA A 43 -5.79 13.49 -7.76
CA ALA A 43 -6.69 13.58 -6.62
C ALA A 43 -7.05 12.19 -6.06
N GLN A 44 -7.60 12.15 -4.85
CA GLN A 44 -7.96 10.90 -4.17
C GLN A 44 -9.05 10.11 -4.93
N THR A 45 -9.87 10.81 -5.72
CA THR A 45 -10.89 10.21 -6.61
C THR A 45 -10.29 9.46 -7.78
N ALA A 46 -9.01 9.71 -8.12
CA ALA A 46 -8.28 8.97 -9.16
C ALA A 46 -7.57 7.73 -8.60
N TRP A 47 -7.49 7.57 -7.28
CA TRP A 47 -6.85 6.41 -6.68
C TRP A 47 -7.63 5.14 -6.99
N ALA A 48 -6.89 4.05 -7.23
CA ALA A 48 -7.47 2.73 -7.36
C ALA A 48 -8.22 2.33 -6.09
N SER A 49 -9.13 1.37 -6.20
CA SER A 49 -9.74 0.75 -5.02
C SER A 49 -8.67 -0.02 -4.22
N PHE A 50 -8.91 -0.23 -2.92
CA PHE A 50 -8.03 -1.06 -2.11
C PHE A 50 -7.91 -2.48 -2.67
N ASP A 51 -9.02 -3.09 -3.10
CA ASP A 51 -9.02 -4.45 -3.63
C ASP A 51 -8.21 -4.55 -4.94
N THR A 52 -8.31 -3.54 -5.81
CA THR A 52 -7.47 -3.44 -7.02
C THR A 52 -5.99 -3.34 -6.66
N MET A 53 -5.62 -2.47 -5.72
CA MET A 53 -4.23 -2.36 -5.27
C MET A 53 -3.74 -3.66 -4.65
N TRP A 54 -4.55 -4.32 -3.83
CA TRP A 54 -4.21 -5.59 -3.21
C TRP A 54 -3.95 -6.67 -4.26
N ALA A 55 -4.88 -6.86 -5.20
CA ALA A 55 -4.75 -7.81 -6.31
C ALA A 55 -3.48 -7.57 -7.13
N ASN A 56 -3.19 -6.31 -7.49
CA ASN A 56 -2.01 -5.95 -8.27
C ASN A 56 -0.67 -6.27 -7.55
N ASN A 57 -0.66 -6.33 -6.21
CA ASN A 57 0.54 -6.56 -5.42
C ASN A 57 0.74 -8.02 -4.96
N GLN A 58 -0.21 -8.94 -5.21
CA GLN A 58 -0.16 -10.33 -4.75
C GLN A 58 1.14 -11.06 -5.15
N ALA A 59 1.58 -10.90 -6.40
CA ALA A 59 2.81 -11.53 -6.87
C ALA A 59 4.05 -11.00 -6.14
N ILE A 60 4.10 -9.68 -5.86
CA ILE A 60 5.20 -9.06 -5.12
C ILE A 60 5.17 -9.54 -3.67
N LEU A 61 4.01 -9.51 -3.00
CA LEU A 61 3.84 -10.00 -1.62
C LEU A 61 4.33 -11.44 -1.45
N SER A 62 4.09 -12.30 -2.44
CA SER A 62 4.51 -13.70 -2.42
C SER A 62 6.01 -13.93 -2.66
N SER A 63 6.75 -12.92 -3.11
CA SER A 63 8.16 -13.06 -3.52
C SER A 63 9.11 -12.01 -2.91
N SER A 64 8.59 -11.06 -2.13
CA SER A 64 9.31 -9.87 -1.70
C SER A 64 10.46 -10.15 -0.73
N CYS A 65 10.44 -11.26 0.01
CA CYS A 65 11.53 -11.57 0.94
C CYS A 65 12.79 -12.11 0.28
N ALA A 66 12.69 -12.60 -0.96
CA ALA A 66 13.84 -13.08 -1.72
C ALA A 66 14.93 -12.00 -1.89
N GLN A 67 14.54 -10.73 -2.01
CA GLN A 67 15.48 -9.60 -2.13
C GLN A 67 16.36 -9.43 -0.88
N PHE A 68 15.92 -9.96 0.27
CA PHE A 68 16.63 -9.90 1.54
C PHE A 68 17.30 -11.24 1.90
N GLY A 69 17.31 -12.22 0.98
CA GLY A 69 17.80 -13.57 1.26
C GLY A 69 16.97 -14.33 2.29
N GLN A 70 15.70 -13.96 2.46
CA GLN A 70 14.80 -14.55 3.44
C GLN A 70 13.74 -15.45 2.79
N ALA A 71 13.13 -16.33 3.58
CA ALA A 71 11.98 -17.10 3.14
C ALA A 71 10.81 -16.17 2.78
N ASN A 72 10.20 -16.42 1.62
CA ASN A 72 9.02 -15.71 1.15
C ASN A 72 7.82 -15.89 2.07
N ASN A 73 6.92 -14.90 2.04
CA ASN A 73 5.68 -14.94 2.80
C ASN A 73 4.84 -16.16 2.40
N SER A 74 4.35 -16.89 3.39
CA SER A 74 3.33 -17.91 3.19
C SER A 74 1.96 -17.28 2.87
N PRO A 75 1.01 -18.04 2.28
CA PRO A 75 -0.36 -17.55 2.08
C PRO A 75 -1.03 -17.05 3.37
N THR A 76 -0.74 -17.69 4.51
CA THR A 76 -1.25 -17.27 5.83
C THR A 76 -0.71 -15.90 6.21
N GLU A 77 0.60 -15.67 6.07
CA GLU A 77 1.21 -14.37 6.40
C GLU A 77 0.68 -13.25 5.49
N ILE A 78 0.44 -13.54 4.21
CA ILE A 78 -0.17 -12.58 3.28
C ILE A 78 -1.60 -12.22 3.74
N ALA A 79 -2.39 -13.21 4.18
CA ALA A 79 -3.73 -12.97 4.72
C ALA A 79 -3.68 -12.20 6.05
N GLU A 80 -2.65 -12.40 6.87
CA GLU A 80 -2.42 -11.65 8.10
C GLU A 80 -2.01 -10.20 7.83
N ILE A 81 -1.19 -9.93 6.80
CA ILE A 81 -0.91 -8.56 6.33
C ILE A 81 -2.21 -7.86 5.92
N LEU A 82 -3.05 -8.51 5.12
CA LEU A 82 -4.35 -7.96 4.71
C LEU A 82 -5.22 -7.58 5.91
N SER A 83 -5.32 -8.51 6.87
CA SER A 83 -6.12 -8.34 8.09
C SER A 83 -5.58 -7.21 8.96
N ALA A 84 -4.25 -7.15 9.12
CA ALA A 84 -3.56 -6.10 9.86
C ALA A 84 -3.82 -4.71 9.24
N ILE A 85 -3.66 -4.55 7.92
CA ILE A 85 -3.91 -3.28 7.23
C ILE A 85 -5.34 -2.80 7.46
N LYS A 86 -6.34 -3.68 7.30
CA LYS A 86 -7.75 -3.33 7.52
C LYS A 86 -8.03 -2.95 8.98
N SER A 87 -7.50 -3.72 9.93
CA SER A 87 -7.67 -3.47 11.36
C SER A 87 -7.04 -2.15 11.81
N VAL A 88 -5.79 -1.91 11.40
CA VAL A 88 -5.04 -0.70 11.77
C VAL A 88 -5.60 0.54 11.08
N SER A 89 -6.06 0.41 9.83
CA SER A 89 -6.80 1.50 9.17
C SER A 89 -8.04 1.91 9.97
N SER A 90 -8.83 0.92 10.42
CA SER A 90 -10.03 1.16 11.22
C SER A 90 -9.72 1.86 12.55
N SER A 91 -8.64 1.46 13.24
CA SER A 91 -8.28 2.03 14.55
C SER A 91 -7.61 3.41 14.47
N THR A 92 -6.88 3.69 13.39
CA THR A 92 -6.11 4.93 13.23
C THR A 92 -6.83 6.00 12.42
N GLY A 93 -7.78 5.60 11.57
CA GLY A 93 -8.42 6.45 10.56
C GLY A 93 -7.57 6.70 9.31
N VAL A 94 -6.40 6.07 9.18
CA VAL A 94 -5.54 6.18 7.99
C VAL A 94 -6.10 5.30 6.87
N ASP A 95 -6.19 5.82 5.65
CA ASP A 95 -6.74 5.11 4.48
C ASP A 95 -5.97 3.81 4.19
N THR A 96 -6.68 2.68 4.05
CA THR A 96 -6.08 1.35 3.79
C THR A 96 -5.17 1.35 2.57
N ARG A 97 -5.51 2.13 1.53
CA ARG A 97 -4.70 2.25 0.30
C ARG A 97 -3.34 2.86 0.59
N PHE A 98 -3.30 3.86 1.48
CA PHE A 98 -2.06 4.53 1.83
C PHE A 98 -1.17 3.64 2.71
N ILE A 99 -1.74 2.91 3.66
CA ILE A 99 -1.00 1.92 4.47
C ILE A 99 -0.40 0.84 3.56
N LEU A 100 -1.17 0.31 2.61
CA LEU A 100 -0.66 -0.66 1.63
C LEU A 100 0.45 -0.06 0.77
N ALA A 101 0.28 1.17 0.25
CA ALA A 101 1.28 1.82 -0.58
C ALA A 101 2.64 1.95 0.14
N ILE A 102 2.63 2.35 1.41
CA ILE A 102 3.83 2.48 2.24
C ILE A 102 4.42 1.10 2.55
N THR A 103 3.59 0.11 2.94
CA THR A 103 4.05 -1.27 3.17
C THR A 103 4.78 -1.85 1.96
N MET A 104 4.24 -1.61 0.76
CA MET A 104 4.88 -2.04 -0.49
C MET A 104 6.13 -1.23 -0.82
N GLN A 105 6.17 0.05 -0.48
CA GLN A 105 7.33 0.91 -0.70
C GLN A 105 8.52 0.54 0.18
N GLU A 106 8.28 0.20 1.44
CA GLU A 106 9.34 -0.03 2.42
C GLU A 106 9.97 -1.41 2.31
N SER A 107 9.16 -2.45 2.03
CA SER A 107 9.65 -3.83 2.05
C SER A 107 9.13 -4.72 0.92
N GLY A 108 8.28 -4.18 0.02
CA GLY A 108 7.46 -5.01 -0.85
C GLY A 108 6.48 -5.91 -0.07
N GLY A 109 6.22 -5.59 1.20
CA GLY A 109 5.44 -6.41 2.13
C GLY A 109 6.16 -7.66 2.64
N CYS A 110 7.49 -7.70 2.67
CA CYS A 110 8.21 -8.81 3.30
C CYS A 110 8.12 -8.75 4.82
N VAL A 111 7.49 -9.74 5.47
CA VAL A 111 7.36 -9.77 6.94
C VAL A 111 8.70 -9.95 7.66
N ARG A 112 9.72 -10.43 6.94
CA ARG A 112 11.10 -10.66 7.43
C ARG A 112 12.09 -9.60 6.92
N ALA A 113 11.60 -8.43 6.50
CA ALA A 113 12.47 -7.34 6.11
C ALA A 113 13.49 -7.06 7.24
N PRO A 114 14.80 -7.01 6.94
CA PRO A 114 15.80 -6.77 7.95
C PRO A 114 15.61 -5.38 8.55
N THR A 115 15.99 -5.23 9.82
CA THR A 115 16.05 -3.91 10.45
C THR A 115 17.16 -3.09 9.78
N SER A 116 16.82 -1.93 9.23
CA SER A 116 17.82 -0.99 8.70
C SER A 116 18.27 0.02 9.76
N TYR A 117 19.40 0.71 9.52
CA TYR A 117 19.92 1.73 10.43
C TYR A 117 20.29 3.00 9.66
N GLY A 118 19.59 4.09 9.97
CA GLY A 118 19.80 5.43 9.40
C GLY A 118 20.16 6.48 10.45
N GLY A 119 20.71 6.06 11.59
CA GLY A 119 20.83 6.86 12.82
C GLY A 119 19.82 6.46 13.90
N VAL A 120 18.79 5.72 13.51
CA VAL A 120 17.83 5.00 14.36
C VAL A 120 17.56 3.62 13.75
N LEU A 121 16.97 2.71 14.52
CA LEU A 121 16.58 1.39 14.02
C LEU A 121 15.23 1.48 13.33
N ASN A 122 15.14 0.88 12.14
CA ASN A 122 13.92 0.86 11.33
C ASN A 122 13.51 -0.58 11.02
N PRO A 123 12.71 -1.25 11.86
CA PRO A 123 12.38 -2.65 11.69
C PRO A 123 11.19 -2.91 10.77
N GLY A 124 11.10 -4.15 10.29
CA GLY A 124 9.84 -4.74 9.88
C GLY A 124 9.24 -4.25 8.56
N LEU A 125 7.95 -4.56 8.37
CA LEU A 125 7.19 -4.37 7.13
C LEU A 125 7.20 -2.92 6.62
N MET A 126 7.12 -1.96 7.54
CA MET A 126 7.02 -0.53 7.23
C MET A 126 8.29 0.24 7.58
N GLN A 127 9.38 -0.44 7.95
CA GLN A 127 10.67 0.18 8.31
C GLN A 127 10.47 1.37 9.26
N ASP A 128 9.64 1.17 10.28
CA ASP A 128 9.11 2.25 11.12
C ASP A 128 10.14 2.76 12.15
N HIS A 129 9.95 3.96 12.68
CA HIS A 129 10.97 4.60 13.52
C HIS A 129 11.05 3.95 14.91
N ASN A 130 12.12 3.21 15.19
CA ASN A 130 12.39 2.51 16.46
C ASN A 130 11.21 1.62 16.93
N GLY A 131 10.56 0.91 16.01
CA GLY A 131 9.56 -0.09 16.32
C GLY A 131 10.07 -1.20 17.22
N ILE A 132 9.14 -1.82 17.93
CA ILE A 132 9.44 -3.00 18.76
C ILE A 132 9.05 -4.30 18.04
N HIS A 133 8.18 -4.21 17.03
CA HIS A 133 7.69 -5.36 16.31
C HIS A 133 8.56 -5.67 15.09
N ASN A 134 8.95 -6.94 14.94
CA ASN A 134 9.73 -7.42 13.82
C ASN A 134 9.71 -8.95 13.77
N CYS A 135 10.03 -9.50 12.60
CA CYS A 135 10.32 -10.92 12.42
C CYS A 135 11.73 -11.16 11.88
N ASN A 136 12.62 -10.17 11.99
CA ASN A 136 14.02 -10.27 11.61
C ASN A 136 14.88 -9.31 12.45
N SER A 137 15.06 -9.66 13.73
CA SER A 137 15.96 -8.98 14.65
C SER A 137 17.33 -9.66 14.62
N ASN A 138 18.42 -8.87 14.59
CA ASN A 138 19.78 -9.40 14.67
C ASN A 138 20.09 -10.51 13.65
N GLN A 139 19.53 -10.42 12.44
CA GLN A 139 19.65 -11.41 11.36
C GLN A 139 19.06 -12.80 11.69
N GLN A 140 18.21 -12.91 12.72
CA GLN A 140 17.46 -14.11 13.03
C GLN A 140 16.01 -13.94 12.57
N ALA A 141 15.71 -14.48 11.39
CA ALA A 141 14.38 -14.42 10.84
C ALA A 141 13.44 -15.46 11.47
N GLN A 142 12.25 -15.03 11.86
CA GLN A 142 11.17 -15.91 12.31
C GLN A 142 10.44 -16.47 11.08
N ASN A 143 10.23 -17.78 11.04
CA ASN A 143 9.50 -18.43 9.96
C ASN A 143 8.66 -19.62 10.51
N PRO A 144 7.32 -19.49 10.58
CA PRO A 144 6.52 -18.33 10.16
C PRO A 144 6.72 -17.11 11.09
N CYS A 145 6.45 -15.92 10.55
CA CYS A 145 6.32 -14.68 11.32
C CYS A 145 4.97 -14.68 12.05
N PRO A 146 4.93 -14.47 13.37
CA PRO A 146 3.67 -14.48 14.12
C PRO A 146 2.72 -13.34 13.72
N ALA A 147 1.42 -13.62 13.66
CA ALA A 147 0.35 -12.63 13.38
C ALA A 147 0.43 -11.36 14.22
N ALA A 148 0.79 -11.51 15.50
CA ALA A 148 0.96 -10.39 16.42
C ALA A 148 2.12 -9.47 15.99
N GLN A 149 3.22 -10.04 15.48
CA GLN A 149 4.33 -9.24 14.95
C GLN A 149 3.94 -8.55 13.64
N ILE A 150 3.21 -9.24 12.75
CA ILE A 150 2.70 -8.63 11.50
C ILE A 150 1.79 -7.44 11.79
N THR A 151 0.82 -7.63 12.69
CA THR A 151 -0.10 -6.56 13.11
C THR A 151 0.65 -5.43 13.81
N GLY A 152 1.61 -5.77 14.67
CA GLY A 152 2.46 -4.82 15.36
C GLY A 152 3.29 -3.95 14.42
N MET A 153 3.96 -4.54 13.41
CA MET A 153 4.75 -3.78 12.42
C MET A 153 3.89 -2.80 11.62
N ILE A 154 2.67 -3.18 11.23
CA ILE A 154 1.74 -2.27 10.55
C ILE A 154 1.23 -1.18 11.52
N THR A 155 1.04 -1.52 12.79
CA THR A 155 0.63 -0.58 13.83
C THR A 155 1.72 0.45 14.10
N ASP A 156 2.97 0.03 14.30
CA ASP A 156 4.11 0.89 14.58
C ASP A 156 4.31 1.89 13.43
N GLY A 157 4.30 1.43 12.17
CA GLY A 157 4.41 2.32 11.01
C GLY A 157 3.21 3.25 10.78
N THR A 158 1.99 2.84 11.15
CA THR A 158 0.78 3.65 10.88
C THR A 158 0.43 4.59 12.03
N ALA A 159 0.43 4.08 13.26
CA ALA A 159 0.06 4.81 14.47
C ALA A 159 1.26 5.51 15.12
N GLY A 160 2.49 5.16 14.73
CA GLY A 160 3.71 5.66 15.32
C GLY A 160 4.15 4.83 16.52
N THR A 161 5.36 5.14 17.00
CA THR A 161 5.99 4.50 18.16
C THR A 161 6.13 5.51 19.29
N ALA A 162 6.69 5.09 20.43
CA ALA A 162 7.06 6.02 21.49
C ALA A 162 8.18 7.01 21.08
N SER A 163 8.91 6.70 20.00
CA SER A 163 10.13 7.39 19.60
C SER A 163 10.00 8.11 18.25
N GLY A 164 8.91 7.89 17.51
CA GLY A 164 8.76 8.46 16.19
C GLY A 164 7.35 8.40 15.63
N ASP A 165 7.13 9.24 14.63
CA ASP A 165 5.84 9.42 13.98
C ASP A 165 5.51 8.27 13.02
N GLY A 166 4.25 7.86 13.04
CA GLY A 166 3.68 7.00 12.00
C GLY A 166 2.94 7.82 10.94
N LEU A 167 2.29 7.12 10.01
CA LEU A 167 1.51 7.75 8.93
C LEU A 167 0.44 8.73 9.46
N LYS A 168 -0.21 8.42 10.58
CA LYS A 168 -1.21 9.30 11.19
C LYS A 168 -0.65 10.68 11.53
N GLN A 169 0.53 10.72 12.15
CA GLN A 169 1.20 11.95 12.52
C GLN A 169 1.77 12.66 11.29
N CYS A 170 2.34 11.91 10.34
CA CYS A 170 2.84 12.47 9.07
C CYS A 170 1.72 13.17 8.27
N LEU A 171 0.51 12.60 8.26
CA LEU A 171 -0.66 13.23 7.66
C LEU A 171 -1.04 14.53 8.36
N ALA A 172 -1.02 14.57 9.69
CA ALA A 172 -1.29 15.80 10.44
C ALA A 172 -0.22 16.88 10.17
N GLN A 173 1.06 16.48 10.13
CA GLN A 173 2.19 17.37 9.84
C GLN A 173 2.19 17.91 8.41
N SER A 174 1.50 17.25 7.47
CA SER A 174 1.39 17.77 6.10
C SER A 174 0.74 19.16 6.03
N GLY A 175 -0.05 19.52 7.04
CA GLY A 175 -0.73 20.82 7.14
C GLY A 175 -1.82 21.06 6.09
N VAL A 176 -2.16 20.06 5.30
CA VAL A 176 -3.17 20.13 4.23
C VAL A 176 -4.07 18.89 4.23
N THR A 177 -5.10 18.89 3.38
CA THR A 177 -6.09 17.81 3.27
C THR A 177 -6.09 17.16 1.89
N GLY A 178 -6.83 16.06 1.74
CA GLY A 178 -6.98 15.33 0.48
C GLY A 178 -5.71 14.60 0.06
N ALA A 179 -5.62 14.19 -1.21
CA ALA A 179 -4.51 13.37 -1.70
C ALA A 179 -3.13 14.00 -1.51
N ARG A 180 -3.03 15.33 -1.62
CA ARG A 180 -1.76 16.05 -1.39
C ARG A 180 -1.21 15.82 0.02
N ALA A 181 -2.09 15.67 1.03
CA ALA A 181 -1.68 15.34 2.39
C ALA A 181 -0.91 14.02 2.43
N SER A 182 -1.37 12.99 1.70
CA SER A 182 -0.68 11.69 1.62
C SER A 182 0.65 11.77 0.88
N TYR A 183 0.78 12.59 -0.16
CA TYR A 183 2.04 12.77 -0.88
C TYR A 183 3.09 13.47 -0.02
N ILE A 184 2.69 14.50 0.73
CA ILE A 184 3.54 15.17 1.71
C ILE A 184 3.86 14.23 2.88
N ALA A 185 2.87 13.52 3.41
CA ALA A 185 3.07 12.57 4.51
C ALA A 185 4.05 11.45 4.13
N ALA A 186 4.00 10.95 2.89
CA ALA A 186 4.99 10.01 2.38
C ALA A 186 6.41 10.58 2.41
N ARG A 187 6.59 11.86 2.03
CA ARG A 187 7.89 12.55 2.16
C ARG A 187 8.32 12.66 3.61
N ILE A 188 7.42 13.09 4.50
CA ILE A 188 7.71 13.19 5.94
C ILE A 188 8.09 11.83 6.52
N TYR A 189 7.37 10.76 6.17
CA TYR A 189 7.68 9.40 6.62
C TYR A 189 9.09 8.98 6.20
N ASN A 190 9.48 9.27 4.95
CA ASN A 190 10.80 8.93 4.41
C ASN A 190 11.95 9.75 5.01
N THR A 191 11.73 11.03 5.36
CA THR A 191 12.81 11.97 5.66
C THR A 191 12.70 12.67 7.02
N GLY A 192 11.67 12.35 7.80
CA GLY A 192 11.33 12.97 9.08
C GLY A 192 10.93 14.44 9.01
N SER A 193 10.81 15.03 7.82
CA SER A 193 10.52 16.46 7.67
C SER A 193 10.06 16.84 6.26
N TYR A 194 9.35 17.96 6.18
CA TYR A 194 8.94 18.61 4.94
C TYR A 194 8.90 20.13 5.14
N ALA A 195 9.38 20.88 4.15
CA ALA A 195 9.22 22.33 4.08
C ALA A 195 8.04 22.67 3.17
N ALA A 196 7.10 23.49 3.65
CA ALA A 196 5.90 23.84 2.89
C ALA A 196 6.23 24.43 1.50
N GLY A 197 5.61 23.87 0.46
CA GLY A 197 5.83 24.27 -0.93
C GLY A 197 7.10 23.70 -1.58
N ALA A 198 7.92 22.92 -0.85
CA ALA A 198 9.09 22.28 -1.43
C ALA A 198 8.69 21.17 -2.42
N ASP A 199 9.56 20.96 -3.41
CA ASP A 199 9.47 19.86 -4.36
C ASP A 199 9.64 18.52 -3.63
N LEU A 200 8.63 17.66 -3.69
CA LEU A 200 8.63 16.37 -3.02
C LEU A 200 9.67 15.41 -3.61
N GLY A 201 10.18 15.69 -4.81
CA GLY A 201 11.25 14.94 -5.47
C GLY A 201 12.66 15.43 -5.16
N LYS A 202 12.83 16.47 -4.34
CA LYS A 202 14.14 17.07 -4.03
C LYS A 202 14.37 17.19 -2.52
N PRO A 203 14.40 16.05 -1.80
CA PRO A 203 14.62 16.09 -0.37
C PRO A 203 16.08 16.44 -0.04
N LYS A 204 16.32 16.88 1.20
CA LYS A 204 17.68 17.08 1.72
C LYS A 204 18.39 15.75 2.04
N TYR A 205 17.63 14.73 2.44
CA TYR A 205 18.09 13.39 2.78
C TYR A 205 17.07 12.35 2.29
N GLY A 206 17.42 11.06 2.26
CA GLY A 206 16.49 9.99 1.90
C GLY A 206 16.27 9.83 0.40
N THR A 207 15.14 9.24 0.01
CA THR A 207 14.90 8.79 -1.37
C THR A 207 14.11 9.83 -2.16
N SER A 208 14.69 10.38 -3.22
CA SER A 208 14.05 11.42 -4.05
C SER A 208 12.73 10.94 -4.67
N CYS A 209 12.67 9.68 -5.11
CA CYS A 209 11.51 9.11 -5.79
C CYS A 209 10.31 8.76 -4.89
N TYR A 210 10.49 8.77 -3.57
CA TYR A 210 9.55 8.18 -2.62
C TYR A 210 8.11 8.65 -2.79
N ALA A 211 7.86 9.96 -2.78
CA ALA A 211 6.51 10.50 -2.92
C ALA A 211 5.89 10.19 -4.29
N SER A 212 6.69 10.22 -5.37
CA SER A 212 6.23 9.87 -6.72
C SER A 212 5.86 8.40 -6.81
N ASP A 213 6.64 7.50 -6.21
CA ASP A 213 6.33 6.07 -6.14
C ASP A 213 5.01 5.84 -5.42
N ILE A 214 4.80 6.49 -4.26
CA ILE A 214 3.55 6.40 -3.51
C ILE A 214 2.36 6.89 -4.33
N ALA A 215 2.49 8.02 -5.04
CA ALA A 215 1.42 8.50 -5.92
C ALA A 215 1.05 7.46 -6.98
N ASN A 216 2.03 6.77 -7.58
CA ASN A 216 1.76 5.70 -8.55
C ASN A 216 1.15 4.46 -7.91
N ARG A 217 1.65 4.02 -6.75
CA ARG A 217 1.07 2.88 -6.02
C ARG A 217 -0.41 3.11 -5.70
N LEU A 218 -0.76 4.34 -5.29
CA LEU A 218 -2.15 4.75 -5.03
C LEU A 218 -3.03 4.76 -6.29
N LEU A 219 -2.44 4.95 -7.49
CA LEU A 219 -3.13 4.78 -8.77
C LEU A 219 -3.22 3.32 -9.23
N GLY A 220 -2.69 2.38 -8.45
CA GLY A 220 -2.71 0.95 -8.74
C GLY A 220 -1.47 0.43 -9.47
N TRP A 221 -0.41 1.23 -9.64
CA TRP A 221 0.86 0.70 -10.12
C TRP A 221 1.47 -0.26 -9.09
N ALA A 222 1.99 -1.39 -9.56
CA ALA A 222 2.66 -2.37 -8.73
C ALA A 222 3.99 -2.77 -9.38
N GLY A 223 5.08 -2.61 -8.62
CA GLY A 223 6.41 -3.02 -9.03
C GLY A 223 7.32 -3.19 -7.82
N ALA A 224 8.25 -4.14 -7.93
CA ALA A 224 9.27 -4.39 -6.91
C ALA A 224 10.37 -3.32 -6.92
N ALA A 225 10.69 -2.78 -8.09
CA ALA A 225 11.67 -1.71 -8.26
C ALA A 225 10.99 -0.44 -8.80
N THR A 226 11.47 0.73 -8.35
CA THR A 226 11.00 2.02 -8.87
C THR A 226 11.52 2.26 -10.29
N PRO A 227 10.68 2.69 -11.25
CA PRO A 227 11.11 3.22 -12.54
C PRO A 227 11.61 4.67 -12.46
N CYS A 228 11.45 5.32 -11.31
CA CYS A 228 11.89 6.69 -11.08
C CYS A 228 13.42 6.79 -11.09
N ASN A 229 13.92 7.87 -11.69
CA ASN A 229 15.35 8.11 -11.88
C ASN A 229 15.82 9.45 -11.29
N LEU A 230 15.07 10.01 -10.33
CA LEU A 230 15.51 11.22 -9.64
C LEU A 230 16.76 10.93 -8.81
N PRO A 231 17.81 11.77 -8.90
CA PRO A 231 19.01 11.56 -8.10
C PRO A 231 18.71 11.75 -6.62
N ASN A 232 19.19 10.83 -5.78
CA ASN A 232 19.17 11.03 -4.33
C ASN A 232 20.18 12.13 -3.94
N PRO A 233 19.90 12.91 -2.88
CA PRO A 233 20.86 13.86 -2.33
C PRO A 233 22.14 13.14 -1.91
N SER A 234 23.27 13.83 -2.06
CA SER A 234 24.61 13.36 -1.70
C SER A 234 24.84 13.34 -0.19
#